data_AF-A0A941JS66-F1
#
_entry.id   AF-A0A941JS66-F1
#
_cell.length_a   1.000
_cell.length_b   1.000
_cell.length_c   1.000
_cell.angle_alpha   90.00
_cell.angle_beta   90.00
_cell.angle_gamma   90.00
#
_symmetry.space_group_name_H-M   'P 1'
#
loop_
_entity.id
_entity.type
_entity.pdbx_description
1 polymer ?
#
loop_
_entity_poly.entity_id
_entity_poly.type
_entity_poly.pdbx_seq_one_letter_code
_entity_poly.pdbx_strand_id
1 'polypeptide(L)'
;MTHTQKLDPNSLKAYRLRVRSLSQELWLEVNQLRRMNIALQLADASTHLARMEAEELQKQHESEFNQLLQAGKKEPQPHLCG
;
A
#
# COMPACT_ATOMS: atom_id res chain seq x y z
N MET A 1 12.93 17.53 -26.48
CA MET A 1 11.51 17.68 -26.11
C MET A 1 11.12 16.45 -25.31
N THR A 2 11.05 16.55 -23.98
CA THR A 2 10.72 15.42 -23.11
C THR A 2 9.21 15.20 -23.17
N HIS A 3 8.79 14.09 -23.79
CA HIS A 3 7.41 13.63 -23.70
C HIS A 3 7.06 13.41 -22.23
N THR A 4 6.24 14.29 -21.65
CA THR A 4 5.60 14.04 -20.35
C THR A 4 4.64 12.87 -20.57
N GLN A 5 5.12 11.66 -20.32
CA GLN A 5 4.31 10.46 -20.34
C GLN A 5 3.23 10.65 -19.27
N LYS A 6 1.99 10.91 -19.70
CA LYS A 6 0.84 11.00 -18.79
C LYS A 6 0.72 9.63 -18.12
N LEU A 7 1.05 9.59 -16.83
CA LEU A 7 0.77 8.42 -16.00
C LEU A 7 -0.74 8.22 -15.96
N ASP A 8 -1.18 7.01 -16.27
CA ASP A 8 -2.55 6.60 -16.01
C ASP A 8 -2.80 6.72 -14.50
N PRO A 9 -3.79 7.53 -14.06
CA PRO A 9 -4.08 7.74 -12.65
C PRO A 9 -4.43 6.44 -11.91
N ASN A 10 -4.89 5.41 -12.62
CA ASN A 10 -5.25 4.12 -12.04
C ASN A 10 -4.12 3.08 -12.13
N SER A 11 -2.93 3.46 -12.60
CA SER A 11 -1.79 2.56 -12.66
C SER A 11 -1.17 2.32 -11.29
N LEU A 12 -0.55 1.15 -11.11
CA LEU A 12 0.20 0.79 -9.90
C LEU A 12 1.24 1.86 -9.54
N LYS A 13 1.95 2.37 -10.55
CA LYS A 13 2.95 3.44 -10.38
C LYS A 13 2.32 4.76 -9.92
N ALA A 14 1.13 5.12 -10.39
CA ALA A 14 0.43 6.31 -9.93
C ALA A 14 0.02 6.17 -8.45
N TYR A 15 -0.48 5.01 -8.03
CA TYR A 15 -0.79 4.74 -6.63
C TYR A 15 0.45 4.75 -5.72
N ARG A 16 1.58 4.16 -6.15
CA ARG A 16 2.86 4.25 -5.42
C ARG A 16 3.29 5.71 -5.20
N LEU A 17 3.19 6.54 -6.25
CA LEU A 17 3.50 7.97 -6.15
C LEU A 17 2.53 8.70 -5.22
N ARG A 18 1.23 8.40 -5.31
CA ARG A 18 0.20 9.02 -4.46
C ARG A 18 0.43 8.71 -2.98
N VAL A 19 0.71 7.46 -2.63
CA VAL A 19 1.03 7.04 -1.26
C VAL A 19 2.27 7.78 -0.75
N ARG A 20 3.33 7.86 -1.57
CA ARG A 20 4.54 8.61 -1.22
C ARG A 20 4.24 10.10 -0.94
N SER A 21 3.54 10.77 -1.85
CA SER A 21 3.21 12.20 -1.69
C SER A 21 2.36 12.45 -0.45
N LEU A 22 1.28 11.67 -0.27
CA LEU A 22 0.40 11.81 0.90
C LEU A 22 1.14 11.53 2.22
N SER A 23 2.08 10.59 2.24
CA SER A 23 2.89 10.33 3.43
C SER A 23 3.79 11.51 3.79
N GLN A 24 4.38 12.17 2.79
CA GLN A 24 5.19 13.37 2.98
C GLN A 24 4.32 14.55 3.44
N GLU A 25 3.17 14.75 2.82
CA GLU A 25 2.20 15.79 3.24
C GLU A 25 1.73 15.57 4.67
N LEU A 26 1.42 14.32 5.05
CA LEU A 26 0.99 13.98 6.41
C LEU A 26 2.06 14.32 7.45
N TRP A 27 3.32 14.05 7.13
CA TRP A 27 4.46 14.33 8.01
C TRP A 27 4.68 15.83 8.24
N LEU A 28 4.46 16.64 7.21
CA LEU A 28 4.70 18.09 7.25
C LEU A 28 3.49 18.90 7.75
N GLU A 29 2.27 18.35 7.69
CA GLU A 29 1.05 19.10 7.99
C GLU A 29 0.80 19.29 9.50
N VAL A 30 0.75 20.56 9.91
CA VAL A 30 0.55 20.96 11.31
C VAL A 30 -0.93 21.07 11.65
N ASN A 31 -1.77 21.47 10.70
CA ASN A 31 -3.21 21.65 10.92
C ASN A 31 -3.90 20.30 11.12
N GLN A 32 -4.54 20.09 12.27
CA GLN A 32 -5.15 18.80 12.63
C GLN A 32 -6.25 18.35 11.66
N LEU A 33 -7.11 19.27 11.22
CA LEU A 33 -8.21 18.94 10.30
C LEU A 33 -7.68 18.48 8.94
N ARG A 34 -6.69 19.19 8.40
CA ARG A 34 -6.02 18.80 7.16
C ARG A 34 -5.26 17.48 7.33
N ARG A 35 -4.51 17.33 8.41
CA ARG A 35 -3.77 16.11 8.72
C ARG A 35 -4.69 14.89 8.80
N MET A 36 -5.86 15.01 9.43
CA MET A 36 -6.88 13.96 9.45
C MET A 36 -7.34 13.58 8.04
N ASN A 37 -7.65 14.57 7.20
CA ASN A 37 -8.08 14.33 5.81
C ASN A 37 -6.97 13.68 4.96
N ILE A 38 -5.71 14.09 5.15
CA ILE A 38 -4.56 13.48 4.47
C ILE A 38 -4.40 12.03 4.93
N ALA A 39 -4.51 11.76 6.24
CA ALA A 39 -4.39 10.42 6.79
C ALA A 39 -5.47 9.47 6.22
N LEU A 40 -6.71 9.94 6.10
CA LEU A 40 -7.79 9.16 5.49
C LEU A 40 -7.48 8.83 4.03
N GLN A 41 -7.09 9.83 3.24
CA GLN A 41 -6.72 9.63 1.84
C GLN A 41 -5.51 8.70 1.69
N LEU A 42 -4.54 8.79 2.59
CA LEU A 42 -3.36 7.93 2.61
C LEU A 42 -3.75 6.48 2.89
N ALA A 43 -4.64 6.23 3.85
CA ALA A 43 -5.12 4.90 4.19
C ALA A 43 -5.85 4.25 3.00
N ASP A 44 -6.74 5.00 2.34
CA ASP A 44 -7.47 4.54 1.16
C ASP A 44 -6.51 4.21 0.01
N ALA A 45 -5.59 5.13 -0.31
CA ALA A 45 -4.60 4.92 -1.36
C ALA A 45 -3.67 3.74 -1.07
N SER A 46 -3.25 3.57 0.19
CA SER A 46 -2.37 2.47 0.61
C SER A 46 -3.08 1.12 0.55
N THR A 47 -4.35 1.08 0.97
CA THR A 47 -5.17 -0.14 0.88
C THR A 47 -5.37 -0.56 -0.57
N HIS A 48 -5.67 0.41 -1.44
CA HIS A 48 -5.82 0.13 -2.87
C HIS A 48 -4.51 -0.35 -3.50
N LEU A 49 -3.40 0.34 -3.21
CA LEU A 49 -2.07 -0.06 -3.67
C LEU A 49 -1.74 -1.50 -3.22
N ALA A 50 -1.96 -1.84 -1.95
CA ALA A 50 -1.69 -3.18 -1.43
C ALA A 50 -2.46 -4.27 -2.20
N ARG A 51 -3.73 -4.02 -2.56
CA ARG A 51 -4.52 -4.95 -3.38
C ARG A 51 -3.94 -5.09 -4.78
N MET A 52 -3.58 -3.97 -5.42
CA MET A 52 -2.98 -4.00 -6.76
C MET A 52 -1.63 -4.74 -6.77
N GLU A 53 -0.77 -4.55 -5.77
CA GLU A 53 0.49 -5.30 -5.63
C GLU A 53 0.24 -6.79 -5.43
N ALA A 54 -0.76 -7.16 -4.63
CA ALA A 54 -1.14 -8.55 -4.42
C ALA A 54 -1.63 -9.21 -5.72
N GLU A 55 -2.48 -8.51 -6.48
CA GLU A 55 -2.95 -8.99 -7.79
C GLU A 55 -1.81 -9.12 -8.79
N GLU A 56 -0.87 -8.17 -8.83
CA GLU A 56 0.27 -8.23 -9.72
C GLU A 56 1.23 -9.38 -9.35
N LEU A 57 1.47 -9.56 -8.06
CA LEU A 57 2.27 -10.67 -7.54
C LEU A 57 1.60 -12.02 -7.84
N GLN A 58 0.29 -12.13 -7.69
CA GLN A 58 -0.45 -13.35 -8.03
C GLN A 58 -0.33 -13.69 -9.51
N LYS A 59 -0.41 -12.69 -10.41
CA LYS A 59 -0.29 -12.88 -11.86
C LYS A 59 1.12 -13.31 -12.28
N GLN A 60 2.16 -12.74 -11.65
CA GLN A 60 3.55 -12.97 -12.04
C GLN A 60 4.19 -14.17 -11.31
N HIS A 61 3.80 -14.41 -10.05
CA HIS A 61 4.45 -15.35 -9.14
C HIS A 61 3.43 -16.07 -8.23
N GLU A 62 2.53 -16.87 -8.83
CA GLU A 62 1.46 -17.58 -8.10
C GLU A 62 1.99 -18.46 -6.95
N SER A 63 3.13 -19.13 -7.13
CA SER A 63 3.73 -19.99 -6.11
C SER A 63 4.24 -19.21 -4.89
N GLU A 64 4.87 -18.05 -5.09
CA GLU A 64 5.36 -17.16 -4.02
C GLU A 64 4.19 -16.49 -3.29
N PHE A 65 3.16 -16.06 -4.04
CA PHE A 65 1.94 -15.49 -3.47
C PHE A 65 1.24 -16.46 -2.50
N ASN A 66 1.09 -17.73 -2.90
CA ASN A 66 0.50 -18.77 -2.07
C ASN A 66 1.32 -19.08 -0.80
N GLN A 67 2.64 -18.92 -0.84
CA GLN A 67 3.50 -19.08 0.34
C GLN A 67 3.32 -17.92 1.33
N LEU A 68 3.22 -16.68 0.85
CA LEU A 68 2.99 -15.50 1.69
C LEU A 68 1.64 -15.55 2.42
N LEU A 69 0.58 -15.98 1.74
CA LEU A 69 -0.74 -16.19 2.36
C LEU A 69 -0.71 -17.26 3.48
N GLN A 70 0.14 -18.27 3.35
CA GLN A 70 0.32 -19.30 4.37
C GLN A 70 1.18 -18.81 5.54
N ALA A 71 2.16 -17.94 5.28
CA ALA A 71 3.01 -17.35 6.32
C ALA A 71 2.19 -16.43 7.26
N GLY A 72 1.27 -15.63 6.72
CA GLY A 72 0.39 -14.76 7.53
C GLY A 72 -0.63 -15.51 8.41
N LYS A 73 -0.85 -16.81 8.17
CA LYS A 73 -1.74 -17.66 8.99
C LYS A 73 -1.03 -18.38 10.14
N LYS A 74 0.30 -18.34 10.20
CA LYS A 74 1.09 -18.91 11.31
C LYS A 74 1.37 -17.84 12.35
N GLU A 75 0.35 -17.42 13.10
CA GLU A 75 0.61 -16.80 14.40
C GLU A 75 1.17 -17.88 15.35
N PRO A 76 2.18 -17.57 16.19
CA PRO A 76 2.71 -18.52 17.15
C PRO A 76 1.65 -18.80 18.22
N GLN A 77 1.28 -20.07 18.40
CA GLN A 77 0.46 -20.49 19.53
C GLN A 77 1.12 -20.02 20.84
N PRO A 78 0.38 -19.38 21.77
CA PRO A 78 0.89 -19.14 23.10
C PRO A 78 1.08 -20.52 23.75
N HIS A 79 2.33 -20.91 23.92
CA HIS A 79 2.70 -22.06 24.71
C HIS A 79 2.28 -21.77 26.15
N LEU A 80 1.17 -22.40 26.57
CA LEU A 80 0.77 -22.49 27.97
C LEU A 80 1.91 -23.17 28.73
N CYS A 81 2.61 -22.41 29.56
CA CYS A 81 3.57 -22.94 30.53
C CYS A 81 2.77 -23.32 31.79
N GLY A 82 2.77 -24.61 32.12
CA GLY A 82 2.19 -25.15 33.36
C GLY A 82 3.17 -25.14 34.53
#